data_AF-A0A2I7SK50-F1
#
_entry.id   AF-A0A2I7SK50-F1
#
_cell.length_a   1.000
_cell.length_b   1.000
_cell.length_c   1.000
_cell.angle_alpha   90.00
_cell.angle_beta   90.00
_cell.angle_gamma   90.00
#
_symmetry.space_group_name_H-M   'P 1'
#
loop_
_entity.id
_entity.type
_entity.pdbx_description
1 polymer ?
#
loop_
_entity_poly.entity_id
_entity_poly.type
_entity_poly.pdbx_seq_one_letter_code
_entity_poly.pdbx_strand_id
1 'polypeptide(L)'
;MGLKKEEIMKIYIKSLVIVGLLFVLSSCTLDVQEQFNFKPENTYADPFENLTAWEYIQSRTTTDIADDLNRKVLNQEELDFMIAAIKHVGFEDLYSQTATRRTYFLLNNNAFTGGNADRDIIRAVTGTTQAPTARVNADSLMATITEPYQINRLKAILKYHIVEEEVQQVPKITIFDKDFIFNTLLPQVNIDAATGQPSGLSSELAPMALRRDIEWEMEANNLSAPLIDTAIQPGFNEKIRSHNYVFNNGVGHYLNDTVRYYPYPFYDNFTVN
;
A
#
# COMPACT_ATOMS: atom_id res chain seq x y z
N MET A 1 83.42 -23.94 37.24
CA MET A 1 82.09 -24.32 37.78
C MET A 1 80.98 -23.58 37.01
N GLY A 2 80.86 -23.79 35.69
CA GLY A 2 80.00 -22.96 34.81
C GLY A 2 79.12 -23.73 33.80
N LEU A 3 79.28 -25.05 33.65
CA LEU A 3 78.61 -25.81 32.58
C LEU A 3 77.22 -26.36 32.93
N LYS A 4 76.83 -26.45 34.21
CA LYS A 4 75.52 -27.01 34.60
C LYS A 4 74.33 -26.05 34.36
N LYS A 5 74.55 -24.74 34.35
CA LYS A 5 73.47 -23.75 34.28
C LYS A 5 72.93 -23.57 32.85
N GLU A 6 73.81 -23.64 31.85
CA GLU A 6 73.42 -23.52 30.43
C GLU A 6 72.65 -24.74 29.93
N GLU A 7 73.01 -25.96 30.35
CA GLU A 7 72.26 -27.16 29.96
C GLU A 7 70.86 -27.20 30.56
N ILE A 8 70.74 -26.82 31.84
CA ILE A 8 69.44 -26.71 32.51
C ILE A 8 68.57 -25.63 31.85
N MET A 9 69.14 -24.47 31.49
CA MET A 9 68.42 -23.41 30.78
C MET A 9 67.95 -23.84 29.38
N LYS A 10 68.78 -24.61 28.64
CA LYS A 10 68.39 -25.19 27.34
C LYS A 10 67.25 -26.19 27.48
N ILE A 11 67.21 -26.97 28.57
CA ILE A 11 66.11 -27.89 28.86
C ILE A 11 64.82 -27.11 29.12
N TYR A 12 64.85 -26.06 29.96
CA TYR A 12 63.67 -25.23 30.22
C TYR A 12 63.14 -24.52 28.97
N ILE A 13 64.01 -23.96 28.14
CA ILE A 13 63.60 -23.31 26.88
C ILE A 13 62.96 -24.33 25.94
N LYS A 14 63.53 -25.54 25.80
CA LYS A 14 62.95 -26.61 24.99
C LYS A 14 61.58 -27.04 25.52
N SER A 15 61.44 -27.20 26.83
CA SER A 15 60.14 -27.53 27.45
C SER A 15 59.10 -26.43 27.24
N LEU A 16 59.50 -25.15 27.32
CA LEU A 16 58.59 -24.01 27.15
C LEU A 16 58.14 -23.86 25.69
N VAL A 17 59.03 -24.14 24.73
CA VAL A 17 58.68 -24.21 23.30
C VAL A 17 57.72 -25.37 23.01
N ILE A 18 57.95 -26.55 23.61
CA ILE A 18 57.08 -27.72 23.42
C ILE A 18 55.68 -27.46 24.00
N VAL A 19 55.60 -26.86 25.19
CA VAL A 19 54.32 -26.48 25.81
C VAL A 19 53.62 -25.41 24.98
N GLY A 20 54.34 -24.40 24.49
CA GLY A 20 53.78 -23.38 23.60
C GLY A 20 53.24 -23.96 22.28
N LEU A 21 53.92 -24.94 21.69
CA LEU A 21 53.50 -25.60 20.44
C LEU A 21 52.23 -26.46 20.64
N LEU A 22 52.07 -27.08 21.81
CA LEU A 22 50.88 -27.85 22.16
C LEU A 22 49.63 -26.98 22.32
N PHE A 23 49.77 -25.73 22.79
CA PHE A 23 48.65 -24.79 22.86
C PHE A 23 48.15 -24.33 21.48
N VAL A 24 49.02 -24.21 20.48
CA VAL A 24 48.64 -23.79 19.12
C VAL A 24 47.89 -24.90 18.38
N LEU A 25 48.20 -26.17 18.66
CA LEU A 25 47.51 -27.32 18.07
C LEU A 25 46.17 -27.66 18.76
N SER A 26 45.87 -27.01 19.88
CA SER A 26 44.65 -27.19 20.66
C SER A 26 43.61 -26.09 20.44
N SER A 27 43.84 -25.15 19.51
CA SER A 27 42.82 -24.18 19.11
C SER A 27 41.68 -24.95 18.42
N CYS A 28 40.64 -25.24 19.20
CA CYS A 28 39.41 -25.86 18.75
C CYS A 28 38.99 -25.28 17.40
N THR A 29 38.89 -26.15 16.39
CA THR A 29 38.07 -25.88 15.22
C THR A 29 36.63 -25.86 15.71
N LEU A 30 36.17 -24.71 16.19
CA LEU A 30 34.74 -24.49 16.34
C LEU A 30 34.21 -24.56 14.90
N ASP A 31 33.40 -25.58 14.60
CA ASP A 31 32.67 -25.60 13.34
C ASP A 31 31.98 -24.24 13.19
N VAL A 32 32.14 -23.63 12.02
CA VAL A 32 31.41 -22.40 11.68
C VAL A 32 29.96 -22.71 11.95
N GLN A 33 29.36 -22.03 12.95
CA GLN A 33 27.97 -22.24 13.30
C GLN A 33 27.16 -22.15 12.01
N GLU A 34 26.39 -23.21 11.72
CA GLU A 34 25.47 -23.18 10.58
C GLU A 34 24.67 -21.89 10.66
N GLN A 35 24.61 -21.15 9.56
CA GLN A 35 23.83 -19.93 9.50
C GLN A 35 22.44 -20.26 10.03
N PHE A 36 22.03 -19.56 11.09
CA PHE A 36 20.73 -19.76 11.70
C PHE A 36 19.65 -19.56 10.63
N ASN A 37 19.16 -20.67 10.09
CA ASN A 37 18.06 -20.68 9.14
C ASN A 37 16.78 -20.72 9.96
N PHE A 38 16.32 -19.53 10.35
CA PHE A 38 15.04 -19.38 11.01
C PHE A 38 13.95 -20.02 10.15
N LYS A 39 13.48 -21.19 10.57
CA LYS A 39 12.26 -21.79 10.06
C LYS A 39 11.17 -21.46 11.07
N PRO A 40 10.31 -20.46 10.82
CA PRO A 40 9.20 -20.18 11.71
C PRO A 40 8.37 -21.45 11.87
N GLU A 41 8.23 -21.94 13.11
CA GLU A 41 7.38 -23.11 13.41
C GLU A 41 5.90 -22.85 13.11
N ASN A 42 5.52 -21.57 13.02
CA ASN A 42 4.20 -21.12 12.64
C ASN A 42 4.29 -20.30 11.34
N THR A 43 4.06 -20.93 10.19
CA THR A 43 3.52 -20.21 9.04
C THR A 43 2.05 -19.94 9.36
N TYR A 44 1.77 -18.82 10.04
CA TYR A 44 0.41 -18.32 10.10
C TYR A 44 0.00 -18.03 8.67
N ALA A 45 -0.91 -18.84 8.13
CA ALA A 45 -1.56 -18.54 6.86
C ALA A 45 -2.17 -17.15 6.93
N ASP A 46 -2.10 -16.41 5.82
CA ASP A 46 -2.65 -15.06 5.79
C ASP A 46 -4.16 -15.16 6.07
N PRO A 47 -4.69 -14.44 7.08
CA PRO A 47 -6.04 -14.68 7.60
C PRO A 47 -7.14 -14.42 6.55
N PHE A 48 -6.82 -13.71 5.47
CA PHE A 48 -7.75 -13.34 4.41
C PHE A 48 -7.39 -13.96 3.05
N GLU A 49 -6.41 -14.87 2.99
CA GLU A 49 -5.91 -15.44 1.73
C GLU A 49 -6.95 -16.22 0.94
N ASN A 50 -8.04 -16.64 1.61
CA ASN A 50 -9.14 -17.40 1.02
C ASN A 50 -10.28 -16.51 0.52
N LEU A 51 -10.27 -15.22 0.85
CA LEU A 51 -11.26 -14.24 0.43
C LEU A 51 -10.75 -13.45 -0.78
N THR A 52 -11.64 -13.10 -1.69
CA THR A 52 -11.39 -12.04 -2.68
C THR A 52 -11.31 -10.69 -1.98
N ALA A 53 -10.70 -9.71 -2.64
CA ALA A 53 -10.72 -8.32 -2.19
C ALA A 53 -12.16 -7.83 -1.94
N TRP A 54 -13.10 -8.17 -2.84
CA TRP A 54 -14.50 -7.80 -2.66
C TRP A 54 -15.13 -8.42 -1.41
N GLU A 55 -14.97 -9.72 -1.18
CA GLU A 55 -15.51 -10.40 0.01
C GLU A 55 -14.92 -9.82 1.30
N TYR A 56 -13.62 -9.53 1.32
CA TYR A 56 -13.00 -8.84 2.44
C TYR A 56 -13.62 -7.45 2.63
N ILE A 57 -13.70 -6.63 1.57
CA ILE A 57 -14.26 -5.28 1.63
C ILE A 57 -15.69 -5.30 2.19
N GLN A 58 -16.53 -6.23 1.75
CA GLN A 58 -17.92 -6.37 2.25
C GLN A 58 -18.00 -6.74 3.73
N SER A 59 -16.98 -7.40 4.29
CA SER A 59 -16.92 -7.71 5.73
C SER A 59 -16.60 -6.49 6.59
N ARG A 60 -16.07 -5.41 5.99
CA ARG A 60 -15.61 -4.20 6.67
C ARG A 60 -16.69 -3.11 6.71
N THR A 61 -17.69 -3.33 7.55
CA THR A 61 -18.82 -2.39 7.70
C THR A 61 -18.95 -1.91 9.13
N THR A 62 -19.34 -0.64 9.28
CA THR A 62 -19.71 -0.08 10.57
C THR A 62 -20.98 -0.79 11.08
N THR A 63 -20.95 -1.31 12.30
CA THR A 63 -22.09 -1.99 12.95
C THR A 63 -23.03 -1.03 13.67
N ASP A 64 -22.52 0.14 14.07
CA ASP A 64 -23.24 1.06 14.95
C ASP A 64 -24.27 1.89 14.16
N ILE A 65 -25.54 1.54 14.35
CA ILE A 65 -26.69 2.24 13.77
C ILE A 65 -27.04 3.44 14.65
N ALA A 66 -27.13 4.62 14.03
CA ALA A 66 -27.35 5.89 14.70
C ALA A 66 -28.84 6.23 14.90
N ASP A 67 -29.72 5.71 14.05
CA ASP A 67 -31.18 5.94 14.07
C ASP A 67 -31.97 4.96 13.18
N ASP A 68 -33.30 5.04 13.29
CA ASP A 68 -34.29 4.20 12.59
C ASP A 68 -34.27 4.32 11.05
N LEU A 69 -33.52 5.29 10.50
CA LEU A 69 -33.29 5.43 9.05
C LEU A 69 -32.04 4.66 8.59
N ASN A 70 -31.48 3.81 9.46
CA ASN A 70 -30.28 3.01 9.20
C ASN A 70 -29.07 3.87 8.79
N ARG A 71 -29.00 5.11 9.29
CA ARG A 71 -27.81 5.95 9.17
C ARG A 71 -26.80 5.49 10.20
N LYS A 72 -25.52 5.50 9.86
CA LYS A 72 -24.46 5.00 10.74
C LYS A 72 -23.67 6.13 11.35
N VAL A 73 -23.13 5.90 12.55
CA VAL A 73 -22.02 6.71 13.07
C VAL A 73 -20.76 6.12 12.47
N LEU A 74 -20.33 6.67 11.34
CA LEU A 74 -19.31 6.06 10.51
C LEU A 74 -18.01 5.82 11.29
N ASN A 75 -17.63 4.55 11.38
CA ASN A 75 -16.29 4.19 11.85
C ASN A 75 -15.32 4.57 10.73
N GLN A 76 -14.38 5.44 11.06
CA GLN A 76 -13.43 6.02 10.13
C GLN A 76 -12.54 4.99 9.42
N GLU A 77 -12.34 3.81 10.03
CA GLU A 77 -11.49 2.75 9.50
C GLU A 77 -12.25 1.70 8.66
N GLU A 78 -13.59 1.71 8.68
CA GLU A 78 -14.41 0.77 7.89
C GLU A 78 -14.64 1.27 6.46
N LEU A 79 -15.23 0.41 5.61
CA LEU A 79 -15.30 0.61 4.15
C LEU A 79 -16.73 0.83 3.62
N ASP A 80 -17.67 1.27 4.48
CA ASP A 80 -19.09 1.46 4.14
C ASP A 80 -19.31 2.26 2.85
N PHE A 81 -18.62 3.39 2.68
CA PHE A 81 -18.73 4.20 1.46
C PHE A 81 -18.07 3.57 0.25
N MET A 82 -16.94 2.90 0.43
CA MET A 82 -16.28 2.19 -0.68
C MET A 82 -17.15 1.06 -1.21
N ILE A 83 -17.82 0.30 -0.33
CA ILE A 83 -18.78 -0.74 -0.70
C ILE A 83 -19.91 -0.12 -1.55
N ALA A 84 -20.52 0.97 -1.07
CA ALA A 84 -21.60 1.63 -1.79
C ALA A 84 -21.13 2.20 -3.14
N ALA A 85 -19.93 2.79 -3.19
CA ALA A 85 -19.35 3.35 -4.40
C ALA A 85 -19.08 2.27 -5.46
N ILE A 86 -18.48 1.14 -5.06
CA ILE A 86 -18.20 0.00 -5.96
C ILE A 86 -19.51 -0.51 -6.59
N LYS A 87 -20.54 -0.73 -5.77
CA LYS A 87 -21.87 -1.15 -6.25
C LYS A 87 -22.49 -0.13 -7.18
N HIS A 88 -22.40 1.16 -6.83
CA HIS A 88 -22.99 2.25 -7.60
C HIS A 88 -22.43 2.33 -9.03
N VAL A 89 -21.14 2.04 -9.20
CA VAL A 89 -20.50 2.08 -10.53
C VAL A 89 -20.42 0.71 -11.23
N GLY A 90 -20.89 -0.36 -10.57
CA GLY A 90 -20.89 -1.72 -11.11
C GLY A 90 -19.51 -2.38 -11.18
N PHE A 91 -18.64 -2.13 -10.20
CA PHE A 91 -17.26 -2.66 -10.17
C PHE A 91 -17.09 -3.91 -9.30
N GLU A 92 -18.16 -4.57 -8.85
CA GLU A 92 -18.07 -5.78 -8.02
C GLU A 92 -17.21 -6.87 -8.67
N ASP A 93 -17.40 -7.12 -9.96
CA ASP A 93 -16.62 -8.10 -10.73
C ASP A 93 -15.12 -7.72 -10.79
N LEU A 94 -14.81 -6.42 -10.83
CA LEU A 94 -13.43 -5.93 -10.86
C LEU A 94 -12.67 -6.26 -9.57
N TYR A 95 -13.37 -6.22 -8.44
CA TYR A 95 -12.83 -6.55 -7.11
C TYR A 95 -12.96 -8.04 -6.75
N SER A 96 -13.79 -8.79 -7.47
CA SER A 96 -14.02 -10.23 -7.24
C SER A 96 -13.23 -11.15 -8.17
N GLN A 97 -12.82 -10.68 -9.36
CA GLN A 97 -12.14 -11.52 -10.34
C GLN A 97 -10.83 -12.08 -9.78
N THR A 98 -10.54 -13.33 -10.12
CA THR A 98 -9.34 -14.09 -9.65
C THR A 98 -8.37 -14.40 -10.79
N ALA A 99 -8.70 -14.02 -12.03
CA ALA A 99 -7.86 -14.27 -13.20
C ALA A 99 -6.54 -13.48 -13.16
N THR A 100 -6.54 -12.32 -12.51
CA THR A 100 -5.36 -11.49 -12.29
C THR A 100 -5.24 -11.12 -10.82
N ARG A 101 -4.01 -11.04 -10.31
CA ARG A 101 -3.71 -10.61 -8.95
C ARG A 101 -3.31 -9.14 -8.94
N ARG A 102 -3.98 -8.33 -8.13
CA ARG A 102 -3.83 -6.87 -8.12
C ARG A 102 -3.51 -6.32 -6.74
N THR A 103 -3.14 -5.06 -6.68
CA THR A 103 -3.09 -4.32 -5.42
C THR A 103 -4.29 -3.39 -5.33
N TYR A 104 -5.03 -3.49 -4.24
CA TYR A 104 -6.24 -2.72 -3.97
C TYR A 104 -5.96 -1.70 -2.86
N PHE A 105 -6.03 -0.42 -3.19
CA PHE A 105 -6.01 0.63 -2.17
C PHE A 105 -7.42 0.81 -1.62
N LEU A 106 -7.61 0.34 -0.38
CA LEU A 106 -8.86 0.34 0.34
C LEU A 106 -9.11 1.73 0.93
N LEU A 107 -10.03 2.45 0.30
CA LEU A 107 -10.43 3.80 0.67
C LEU A 107 -11.44 3.71 1.82
N ASN A 108 -11.00 3.97 3.05
CA ASN A 108 -11.91 3.90 4.19
C ASN A 108 -12.88 5.08 4.23
N ASN A 109 -13.78 5.06 5.20
CA ASN A 109 -14.83 6.08 5.34
C ASN A 109 -14.25 7.51 5.47
N ASN A 110 -13.03 7.67 6.00
CA ASN A 110 -12.34 8.96 6.02
C ASN A 110 -12.03 9.48 4.61
N ALA A 111 -11.70 8.62 3.64
CA ALA A 111 -11.41 9.08 2.28
C ALA A 111 -12.63 9.74 1.61
N PHE A 112 -13.84 9.45 2.08
CA PHE A 112 -15.09 9.99 1.56
C PHE A 112 -15.64 11.19 2.34
N THR A 113 -15.13 11.46 3.54
CA THR A 113 -15.69 12.49 4.45
C THR A 113 -14.61 13.32 5.15
N GLY A 114 -13.35 13.11 4.78
CA GLY A 114 -12.18 13.72 5.38
C GLY A 114 -12.20 15.24 5.24
N GLY A 115 -11.69 15.93 6.25
CA GLY A 115 -11.69 17.40 6.29
C GLY A 115 -10.87 18.09 5.18
N ASN A 116 -10.19 17.33 4.32
CA ASN A 116 -9.48 17.87 3.16
C ASN A 116 -10.40 17.93 1.93
N ALA A 117 -10.86 19.15 1.66
CA ALA A 117 -11.71 19.52 0.54
C ALA A 117 -11.34 18.90 -0.81
N ASP A 118 -10.05 18.80 -1.12
CA ASP A 118 -9.59 18.42 -2.45
C ASP A 118 -9.36 16.90 -2.59
N ARG A 119 -9.48 16.16 -1.47
CA ARG A 119 -9.25 14.70 -1.38
C ARG A 119 -10.48 13.91 -0.92
N ASP A 120 -11.44 14.58 -0.30
CA ASP A 120 -12.77 14.06 0.00
C ASP A 120 -13.45 13.63 -1.30
N ILE A 121 -13.71 12.33 -1.43
CA ILE A 121 -14.29 11.75 -2.65
C ILE A 121 -15.67 12.33 -2.94
N ILE A 122 -16.53 12.50 -1.93
CA ILE A 122 -17.89 13.00 -2.14
C ILE A 122 -17.83 14.43 -2.66
N ARG A 123 -16.94 15.27 -2.14
CA ARG A 123 -16.74 16.62 -2.63
C ARG A 123 -16.09 16.66 -4.00
N ALA A 124 -15.07 15.85 -4.25
CA ALA A 124 -14.41 15.78 -5.55
C ALA A 124 -15.40 15.37 -6.66
N VAL A 125 -16.33 14.48 -6.33
CA VAL A 125 -17.34 13.97 -7.25
C VAL A 125 -18.53 14.94 -7.38
N THR A 126 -19.14 15.35 -6.27
CA THR A 126 -20.42 16.07 -6.25
C THR A 126 -20.29 17.60 -6.13
N GLY A 127 -19.14 18.10 -5.70
CA GLY A 127 -18.95 19.49 -5.28
C GLY A 127 -19.51 19.82 -3.89
N THR A 128 -20.15 18.87 -3.22
CA THR A 128 -20.74 19.06 -1.88
C THR A 128 -19.92 18.37 -0.81
N THR A 129 -19.82 18.97 0.38
CA THR A 129 -19.07 18.40 1.52
C THR A 129 -20.04 17.71 2.47
N GLN A 130 -19.72 16.49 2.89
CA GLN A 130 -20.40 15.88 4.03
C GLN A 130 -19.73 16.36 5.32
N ALA A 131 -20.51 16.71 6.34
CA ALA A 131 -19.90 17.04 7.63
C ALA A 131 -19.21 15.78 8.20
N PRO A 132 -18.02 15.88 8.82
CA PRO A 132 -17.34 14.71 9.40
C PRO A 132 -18.17 13.97 10.47
N THR A 133 -19.13 14.65 11.09
CA THR A 133 -20.07 14.08 12.07
C THR A 133 -21.45 13.76 11.46
N ALA A 134 -21.60 13.85 10.14
CA ALA A 134 -22.87 13.57 9.49
C ALA A 134 -23.22 12.10 9.67
N ARG A 135 -24.45 11.85 10.13
CA ARG A 135 -25.04 10.51 10.09
C ARG A 135 -25.55 10.30 8.68
N VAL A 136 -24.92 9.38 7.96
CA VAL A 136 -25.22 9.14 6.55
C VAL A 136 -25.46 7.66 6.32
N ASN A 137 -26.36 7.35 5.39
CA ASN A 137 -26.48 6.03 4.80
C ASN A 137 -25.71 6.03 3.48
N ALA A 138 -24.66 5.20 3.37
CA ALA A 138 -23.73 5.23 2.25
C ALA A 138 -24.41 4.95 0.90
N ASP A 139 -25.31 3.96 0.84
CA ASP A 139 -26.06 3.63 -0.38
C ASP A 139 -26.95 4.81 -0.83
N SER A 140 -27.64 5.44 0.12
CA SER A 140 -28.49 6.61 -0.17
C SER A 140 -27.69 7.80 -0.66
N LEU A 141 -26.47 8.02 -0.14
CA LEU A 141 -25.58 9.07 -0.60
C LEU A 141 -25.07 8.78 -2.01
N MET A 142 -24.60 7.56 -2.28
CA MET A 142 -24.12 7.18 -3.62
C MET A 142 -25.23 7.28 -4.66
N ALA A 143 -26.47 6.96 -4.30
CA ALA A 143 -27.63 7.12 -5.17
C ALA A 143 -27.90 8.58 -5.60
N THR A 144 -27.34 9.59 -4.91
CA THR A 144 -27.42 11.00 -5.35
C THR A 144 -26.46 11.34 -6.49
N ILE A 145 -25.47 10.48 -6.77
CA ILE A 145 -24.47 10.66 -7.81
C ILE A 145 -25.05 10.14 -9.13
N THR A 146 -25.88 10.96 -9.79
CA THR A 146 -26.61 10.55 -11.00
C THR A 146 -26.03 11.12 -12.29
N GLU A 147 -25.26 12.21 -12.20
CA GLU A 147 -24.74 12.87 -13.39
C GLU A 147 -23.59 12.07 -14.03
N PRO A 148 -23.55 11.92 -15.37
CA PRO A 148 -22.53 11.10 -16.04
C PRO A 148 -21.09 11.50 -15.69
N TYR A 149 -20.80 12.81 -15.62
CA TYR A 149 -19.47 13.30 -15.27
C TYR A 149 -19.08 12.92 -13.84
N GLN A 150 -20.03 12.92 -12.90
CA GLN A 150 -19.80 12.53 -11.51
C GLN A 150 -19.50 11.02 -11.41
N ILE A 151 -20.26 10.20 -12.15
CA ILE A 151 -20.01 8.76 -12.25
C ILE A 151 -18.62 8.49 -12.86
N ASN A 152 -18.23 9.22 -13.91
CA ASN A 152 -16.90 9.08 -14.51
C ASN A 152 -15.79 9.44 -13.52
N ARG A 153 -15.94 10.51 -12.72
CA ARG A 153 -15.00 10.85 -11.65
C ARG A 153 -14.90 9.74 -10.61
N LEU A 154 -16.02 9.20 -10.14
CA LEU A 154 -16.03 8.13 -9.15
C LEU A 154 -15.35 6.86 -9.67
N LYS A 155 -15.62 6.49 -10.93
CA LYS A 155 -14.93 5.39 -11.61
C LYS A 155 -13.43 5.65 -11.75
N ALA A 156 -13.05 6.88 -12.09
CA ALA A 156 -11.64 7.26 -12.21
C ALA A 156 -10.92 7.12 -10.86
N ILE A 157 -11.53 7.60 -9.78
CA ILE A 157 -11.03 7.44 -8.41
C ILE A 157 -10.82 5.96 -8.10
N LEU A 158 -11.86 5.13 -8.25
CA LEU A 158 -11.78 3.70 -7.91
C LEU A 158 -10.73 2.96 -8.74
N LYS A 159 -10.58 3.29 -10.03
CA LYS A 159 -9.58 2.65 -10.90
C LYS A 159 -8.15 3.08 -10.63
N TYR A 160 -7.94 4.34 -10.25
CA TYR A 160 -6.60 4.80 -9.86
C TYR A 160 -6.09 4.09 -8.61
N HIS A 161 -7.01 3.70 -7.74
CA HIS A 161 -6.71 2.99 -6.49
C HIS A 161 -6.62 1.47 -6.67
N ILE A 162 -6.43 0.98 -7.90
CA ILE A 162 -6.11 -0.42 -8.19
C ILE A 162 -4.86 -0.46 -9.07
N VAL A 163 -3.81 -1.12 -8.59
CA VAL A 163 -2.58 -1.36 -9.35
C VAL A 163 -2.62 -2.74 -10.02
N GLU A 164 -2.12 -2.81 -11.26
CA GLU A 164 -2.20 -4.00 -12.12
C GLU A 164 -1.53 -5.25 -11.57
N GLU A 165 -0.56 -5.08 -10.68
CA GLU A 165 0.19 -6.17 -10.07
C GLU A 165 0.09 -6.17 -8.54
N GLU A 166 0.47 -7.29 -7.94
CA GLU A 166 0.56 -7.42 -6.49
C GLU A 166 1.84 -6.75 -5.96
N VAL A 167 1.66 -5.78 -5.06
CA VAL A 167 2.71 -4.99 -4.43
C VAL A 167 2.60 -5.12 -2.92
N GLN A 168 3.23 -6.15 -2.39
CA GLN A 168 3.52 -6.24 -0.96
C GLN A 168 4.77 -5.42 -0.63
N GLN A 169 4.86 -4.94 0.60
CA GLN A 169 6.04 -4.21 1.08
C GLN A 169 7.35 -4.98 0.83
N VAL A 170 7.34 -6.29 1.07
CA VAL A 170 8.40 -7.23 0.70
C VAL A 170 7.74 -8.35 -0.10
N PRO A 171 8.30 -8.79 -1.24
CA PRO A 171 9.63 -8.45 -1.76
C PRO A 171 9.65 -7.29 -2.78
N LYS A 172 8.54 -6.58 -3.02
CA LYS A 172 8.49 -5.60 -4.13
C LYS A 172 9.16 -4.26 -3.79
N ILE A 173 8.93 -3.71 -2.60
CA ILE A 173 9.46 -2.41 -2.19
C ILE A 173 10.68 -2.63 -1.28
N THR A 174 11.73 -3.28 -1.77
CA THR A 174 12.83 -3.74 -0.89
C THR A 174 13.78 -2.65 -0.41
N ILE A 175 13.89 -1.54 -1.13
CA ILE A 175 14.82 -0.45 -0.83
C ILE A 175 14.08 0.65 -0.09
N PHE A 176 14.60 1.05 1.07
CA PHE A 176 14.07 2.15 1.86
C PHE A 176 14.22 3.48 1.11
N ASP A 177 13.24 4.37 1.30
CA ASP A 177 13.20 5.74 0.77
C ASP A 177 13.37 5.86 -0.74
N LYS A 178 13.07 4.78 -1.46
CA LYS A 178 13.05 4.74 -2.91
C LYS A 178 11.62 4.64 -3.41
N ASP A 179 11.26 5.50 -4.35
CA ASP A 179 10.00 5.42 -5.08
C ASP A 179 10.05 4.31 -6.14
N PHE A 180 9.06 3.43 -6.12
CA PHE A 180 8.81 2.40 -7.11
C PHE A 180 7.54 2.74 -7.86
N ILE A 181 7.59 2.69 -9.20
CA ILE A 181 6.50 3.12 -10.06
C ILE A 181 5.72 1.90 -10.54
N PHE A 182 4.39 1.97 -10.39
CA PHE A 182 3.45 0.92 -10.76
C PHE A 182 2.32 1.49 -11.60
N ASN A 183 1.80 0.71 -12.54
CA ASN A 183 0.65 1.11 -13.34
C ASN A 183 -0.66 0.81 -12.61
N THR A 184 -1.57 1.78 -12.60
CA THR A 184 -2.94 1.61 -12.11
C THR A 184 -3.88 1.10 -13.20
N LEU A 185 -5.15 0.82 -12.89
CA LEU A 185 -6.15 0.50 -13.91
C LEU A 185 -6.75 1.74 -14.59
N LEU A 186 -6.38 2.95 -14.17
CA LEU A 186 -6.91 4.18 -14.74
C LEU A 186 -6.10 4.57 -15.98
N PRO A 187 -6.72 4.78 -17.16
CA PRO A 187 -6.02 5.36 -18.30
C PRO A 187 -5.53 6.79 -18.01
N GLN A 188 -4.38 7.15 -18.57
CA GLN A 188 -3.94 8.54 -18.59
C GLN A 188 -4.86 9.38 -19.48
N VAL A 189 -4.81 10.70 -19.29
CA VAL A 189 -5.52 11.65 -20.14
C VAL A 189 -4.54 12.29 -21.11
N ASN A 190 -4.91 12.35 -22.39
CA ASN A 190 -4.18 13.11 -23.40
C ASN A 190 -4.47 14.60 -23.19
N ILE A 191 -3.44 15.37 -22.84
CA ILE A 191 -3.55 16.82 -22.66
C ILE A 191 -3.17 17.52 -23.96
N ASP A 192 -4.04 18.39 -24.45
CA ASP A 192 -3.73 19.28 -25.56
C ASP A 192 -2.71 20.32 -25.10
N ALA A 193 -1.51 20.29 -25.70
CA ALA A 193 -0.40 21.17 -25.34
C ALA A 193 -0.70 22.67 -25.57
N ALA A 194 -1.64 23.02 -26.46
CA ALA A 194 -2.00 24.40 -26.72
C ALA A 194 -3.00 24.97 -25.71
N THR A 195 -3.89 24.13 -25.18
CA THR A 195 -5.01 24.57 -24.32
C THR A 195 -4.88 24.11 -22.87
N GLY A 196 -4.02 23.13 -22.60
CA GLY A 196 -3.93 22.45 -21.31
C GLY A 196 -5.18 21.63 -20.95
N GLN A 197 -6.10 21.44 -21.90
CA GLN A 197 -7.36 20.75 -21.69
C GLN A 197 -7.25 19.27 -22.06
N PRO A 198 -8.04 18.40 -21.41
CA PRO A 198 -8.06 17.00 -21.75
C PRO A 198 -8.78 16.78 -23.09
N SER A 199 -8.16 15.99 -23.97
CA SER A 199 -8.61 15.74 -25.36
C SER A 199 -9.08 14.30 -25.59
N GLY A 200 -8.74 13.38 -24.68
CA GLY A 200 -9.09 11.97 -24.79
C GLY A 200 -8.39 11.12 -23.72
N LEU A 201 -8.72 9.83 -23.66
CA LEU A 201 -7.98 8.86 -22.86
C LEU A 201 -6.81 8.30 -23.68
N SER A 202 -5.67 8.11 -23.01
CA SER A 202 -4.50 7.43 -23.55
C SER A 202 -4.68 5.91 -23.44
N SER A 203 -3.94 5.17 -24.25
CA SER A 203 -3.72 3.73 -24.06
C SER A 203 -2.77 3.41 -22.90
N GLU A 204 -2.00 4.40 -22.44
CA GLU A 204 -1.13 4.27 -21.28
C GLU A 204 -1.92 4.40 -19.99
N LEU A 205 -1.50 3.67 -18.97
CA LEU A 205 -2.10 3.68 -17.64
C LEU A 205 -1.43 4.72 -16.74
N ALA A 206 -2.21 5.30 -15.85
CA ALA A 206 -1.75 6.32 -14.92
C ALA A 206 -0.86 5.65 -13.87
N PRO A 207 0.40 6.08 -13.71
CA PRO A 207 1.29 5.50 -12.72
C PRO A 207 0.96 5.99 -11.30
N MET A 208 1.33 5.16 -10.34
CA MET A 208 1.37 5.46 -8.91
C MET A 208 2.77 5.13 -8.39
N ALA A 209 3.31 6.01 -7.57
CA ALA A 209 4.58 5.77 -6.90
C ALA A 209 4.32 5.22 -5.50
N LEU A 210 5.02 4.16 -5.12
CA LEU A 210 5.00 3.62 -3.76
C LEU A 210 6.42 3.60 -3.21
N ARG A 211 6.57 4.05 -1.98
CA ARG A 211 7.83 3.96 -1.22
C ARG A 211 7.56 3.36 0.14
N ARG A 212 8.62 2.90 0.79
CA ARG A 212 8.61 2.61 2.22
C ARG A 212 9.81 3.25 2.90
N ASP A 213 9.68 3.62 4.15
CA ASP A 213 10.81 4.07 4.96
C ASP A 213 11.42 2.93 5.80
N ILE A 214 12.41 3.28 6.62
CA ILE A 214 13.10 2.35 7.52
C ILE A 214 12.21 1.84 8.67
N GLU A 215 11.14 2.57 9.00
CA GLU A 215 10.15 2.22 10.02
C GLU A 215 9.05 1.32 9.44
N TRP A 216 9.17 0.95 8.16
CA TRP A 216 8.21 0.15 7.43
C TRP A 216 6.88 0.88 7.21
N GLU A 217 6.85 2.21 7.32
CA GLU A 217 5.71 2.98 6.83
C GLU A 217 5.74 3.03 5.31
N MET A 218 4.59 2.86 4.66
CA MET A 218 4.45 2.98 3.21
C MET A 218 3.76 4.29 2.85
N GLU A 219 4.12 4.88 1.72
CA GLU A 219 3.52 6.11 1.20
C GLU A 219 3.26 5.98 -0.30
N ALA A 220 2.14 6.54 -0.74
CA ALA A 220 1.77 6.69 -2.13
C ALA A 220 2.00 8.13 -2.62
N ASN A 221 2.53 8.25 -3.84
CA ASN A 221 2.78 9.50 -4.57
C ASN A 221 3.56 10.55 -3.75
N ASN A 222 4.62 10.13 -3.06
CA ASN A 222 5.47 11.04 -2.31
C ASN A 222 5.94 12.23 -3.18
N LEU A 223 6.14 13.39 -2.54
CA LEU A 223 6.51 14.64 -3.21
C LEU A 223 7.79 14.55 -4.07
N SER A 224 8.71 13.62 -3.77
CA SER A 224 9.94 13.41 -4.55
C SER A 224 9.81 12.34 -5.64
N ALA A 225 8.64 11.70 -5.76
CA ALA A 225 8.44 10.64 -6.73
C ALA A 225 8.61 11.18 -8.15
N PRO A 226 9.15 10.38 -9.09
CA PRO A 226 9.32 10.75 -10.49
C PRO A 226 7.99 10.66 -11.26
N LEU A 227 6.97 11.36 -10.78
CA LEU A 227 5.65 11.50 -11.39
C LEU A 227 5.47 12.95 -11.87
N ILE A 228 4.38 13.20 -12.60
CA ILE A 228 4.00 14.55 -13.03
C ILE A 228 3.59 15.42 -11.83
N ASP A 229 3.73 16.74 -11.98
CA ASP A 229 3.45 17.72 -10.93
C ASP A 229 2.05 17.56 -10.30
N THR A 230 1.01 17.25 -11.09
CA THR A 230 -0.35 17.10 -10.56
C THR A 230 -0.53 15.89 -9.64
N ALA A 231 0.38 14.92 -9.71
CA ALA A 231 0.36 13.71 -8.89
C ALA A 231 1.09 13.91 -7.54
N ILE A 232 2.08 14.79 -7.52
CA ILE A 232 2.97 15.05 -6.37
C ILE A 232 2.73 16.43 -5.73
N GLN A 233 1.60 17.06 -6.03
CA GLN A 233 1.22 18.30 -5.36
C GLN A 233 1.02 18.07 -3.86
N PRO A 234 1.42 19.02 -2.99
CA PRO A 234 1.15 18.94 -1.57
C PRO A 234 -0.33 18.64 -1.30
N GLY A 235 -0.59 17.57 -0.54
CA GLY A 235 -1.95 17.11 -0.27
C GLY A 235 -2.51 16.10 -1.28
N PHE A 236 -1.71 15.58 -2.21
CA PHE A 236 -2.09 14.43 -3.06
C PHE A 236 -1.14 13.23 -2.91
N ASN A 237 -0.27 13.27 -1.90
CA ASN A 237 0.47 12.15 -1.36
C ASN A 237 -0.23 11.59 -0.12
N GLU A 238 -0.17 10.28 0.12
CA GLU A 238 -0.82 9.66 1.29
C GLU A 238 0.02 8.58 1.95
N LYS A 239 0.04 8.59 3.28
CA LYS A 239 0.58 7.48 4.06
C LYS A 239 -0.41 6.32 4.09
N ILE A 240 0.08 5.12 3.80
CA ILE A 240 -0.67 3.89 3.93
C ILE A 240 -0.78 3.54 5.42
N ARG A 241 -2.02 3.44 5.93
CA ARG A 241 -2.28 3.27 7.37
C ARG A 241 -2.07 1.84 7.84
N SER A 242 -2.52 0.91 7.01
CA SER A 242 -2.45 -0.53 7.25
C SER A 242 -2.17 -1.20 5.91
N HIS A 243 -1.24 -2.12 5.85
CA HIS A 243 -0.75 -2.66 4.59
C HIS A 243 -0.59 -4.19 4.62
N ASN A 244 -0.45 -4.78 3.44
CA ASN A 244 -0.22 -6.21 3.22
C ASN A 244 -1.39 -7.11 3.65
N TYR A 245 -2.65 -6.71 3.40
CA TYR A 245 -3.80 -7.60 3.56
C TYR A 245 -3.86 -8.56 2.38
N VAL A 246 -3.40 -9.79 2.54
CA VAL A 246 -3.33 -10.74 1.42
C VAL A 246 -4.69 -11.38 1.15
N PHE A 247 -5.11 -11.32 -0.11
CA PHE A 247 -6.36 -11.89 -0.64
C PHE A 247 -6.07 -12.99 -1.66
N ASN A 248 -7.08 -13.79 -1.99
CA ASN A 248 -6.98 -14.83 -3.02
C ASN A 248 -6.75 -14.25 -4.43
N ASN A 249 -7.05 -12.97 -4.64
CA ASN A 249 -6.88 -12.24 -5.90
C ASN A 249 -5.98 -11.01 -5.78
N GLY A 250 -5.14 -10.91 -4.74
CA GLY A 250 -4.21 -9.79 -4.63
C GLY A 250 -3.81 -9.41 -3.21
N VAL A 251 -3.55 -8.13 -3.01
CA VAL A 251 -3.20 -7.52 -1.72
C VAL A 251 -3.94 -6.21 -1.50
N GLY A 252 -4.32 -5.91 -0.27
CA GLY A 252 -4.98 -4.68 0.16
C GLY A 252 -4.09 -3.77 1.01
N HIS A 253 -4.25 -2.47 0.81
CA HIS A 253 -3.60 -1.39 1.59
C HIS A 253 -4.60 -0.29 1.91
N TYR A 254 -4.71 0.13 3.16
CA TYR A 254 -5.66 1.16 3.60
C TYR A 254 -5.14 2.58 3.40
N LEU A 255 -5.98 3.44 2.84
CA LEU A 255 -5.75 4.89 2.72
C LEU A 255 -6.87 5.66 3.42
N ASN A 256 -6.50 6.76 4.08
CA ASN A 256 -7.46 7.69 4.71
C ASN A 256 -7.93 8.80 3.78
N ASP A 257 -7.23 9.01 2.68
CA ASP A 257 -7.51 10.06 1.72
C ASP A 257 -7.11 9.58 0.32
N THR A 258 -7.71 10.18 -0.71
CA THR A 258 -7.35 9.83 -2.08
C THR A 258 -5.99 10.39 -2.49
N VAL A 259 -5.37 9.67 -3.42
CA VAL A 259 -4.23 10.10 -4.23
C VAL A 259 -4.68 10.17 -5.69
N ARG A 260 -3.97 10.92 -6.55
CA ARG A 260 -4.31 11.05 -7.97
C ARG A 260 -3.08 11.16 -8.84
N TYR A 261 -3.23 10.94 -10.15
CA TYR A 261 -2.22 11.30 -11.14
C TYR A 261 -2.58 12.60 -11.85
N TYR A 262 -3.74 12.65 -12.50
CA TYR A 262 -4.36 13.87 -13.03
C TYR A 262 -5.52 14.32 -12.13
N PRO A 263 -5.93 15.60 -12.16
CA PRO A 263 -7.18 16.03 -11.54
C PRO A 263 -8.37 15.22 -12.05
N TYR A 264 -9.19 14.67 -11.16
CA TYR A 264 -10.36 13.87 -11.55
C TYR A 264 -11.35 14.57 -12.48
N PRO A 265 -11.55 15.91 -12.42
CA PRO A 265 -12.36 16.62 -13.41
C PRO A 265 -11.89 16.44 -14.87
N PHE A 266 -10.65 16.02 -15.10
CA PHE A 266 -10.17 15.75 -16.47
C PHE A 266 -10.85 14.52 -17.09
N TYR A 267 -11.56 13.71 -16.31
CA TYR A 267 -12.27 12.52 -16.77
C TYR A 267 -13.76 12.75 -17.03
N ASP A 268 -14.29 13.95 -16.78
CA ASP A 268 -15.73 14.27 -16.83
C ASP A 268 -16.42 13.81 -18.12
N ASN A 269 -15.76 14.07 -19.25
CA ASN A 269 -16.30 13.87 -20.59
C ASN A 269 -15.85 12.55 -21.23
N PHE A 270 -15.15 11.68 -20.50
CA PHE A 270 -14.63 10.44 -21.04
C PHE A 270 -15.21 9.25 -20.29
N THR A 271 -15.68 8.26 -21.05
CA THR A 271 -16.20 7.02 -20.48
C THR A 271 -15.06 6.23 -19.86
N VAL A 272 -14.94 6.30 -18.54
CA VAL A 272 -14.12 5.38 -17.76
C VAL A 272 -14.93 4.10 -17.60
N ASN A 273 -14.68 3.13 -18.48
CA ASN A 273 -15.09 1.74 -18.23
C ASN A 273 -14.16 1.13 -17.20
#